data_AF-A0A5C4QVY4-F1
#
_entry.id   AF-A0A5C4QVY4-F1
#
_cell.length_a   1.000
_cell.length_b   1.000
_cell.length_c   1.000
_cell.angle_alpha   90.00
_cell.angle_beta   90.00
_cell.angle_gamma   90.00
#
_symmetry.space_group_name_H-M   'P 1'
#
loop_
_entity.id
_entity.type
_entity.pdbx_description
1 polymer ?
#
loop_
_entity_poly.entity_id
_entity_poly.type
_entity_poly.pdbx_seq_one_letter_code
_entity_poly.pdbx_strand_id
1 'polypeptide(L)'
;MSPSHEFTVDQLNAALDFVIKNGAEDRGQTVSYSRVFEAAGLPAPQYLHMGGDSHLVTEFMASFHYRCQERQLPPLDALVVHVAGQRKGFPGAGYFRVNGKADPLGERITAEAQATSTRFWEMQREECKRWGTKSRRGQL
;
A
#
# COMPACT_ATOMS: atom_id res chain seq x y z
N MET A 1 2.35 7.85 -25.60
CA MET A 1 2.91 7.55 -24.27
C MET A 1 2.52 8.71 -23.38
N SER A 2 1.61 8.48 -22.43
CA SER A 2 1.28 9.50 -21.42
C SER A 2 2.51 9.76 -20.58
N PRO A 3 2.79 11.01 -20.17
CA PRO A 3 3.90 11.27 -19.27
C PRO A 3 3.67 10.46 -18.00
N SER A 4 4.54 9.49 -17.74
CA SER A 4 4.65 8.83 -16.44
C SER A 4 4.70 9.94 -15.40
N HIS A 5 3.71 10.01 -14.50
CA HIS A 5 3.76 10.97 -13.40
C HIS A 5 4.98 10.61 -12.56
N GLU A 6 6.05 11.40 -12.67
CA GLU A 6 7.25 11.21 -11.88
C GLU A 6 7.00 11.79 -10.48
N PHE A 7 6.65 10.92 -9.53
CA PHE A 7 6.56 11.30 -8.12
C PHE A 7 7.95 11.59 -7.59
N THR A 8 8.12 12.70 -6.87
CA THR A 8 9.43 13.07 -6.37
C THR A 8 9.83 12.18 -5.19
N VAL A 9 11.14 12.04 -4.97
CA VAL A 9 11.68 11.30 -3.82
C VAL A 9 11.15 11.86 -2.50
N ASP A 10 10.97 13.18 -2.40
CA ASP A 10 10.45 13.82 -1.20
C ASP A 10 8.98 13.47 -0.94
N GLN A 11 8.15 13.43 -2.00
CA GLN A 11 6.76 12.98 -1.90
C GLN A 11 6.67 11.53 -1.40
N LEU A 12 7.50 10.64 -1.97
CA LEU A 12 7.54 9.23 -1.57
C LEU A 12 8.07 9.05 -0.14
N ASN A 13 9.10 9.80 0.26
CA ASN A 13 9.64 9.74 1.61
C ASN A 13 8.62 10.26 2.64
N ALA A 14 7.93 11.37 2.35
CA ALA A 14 6.89 11.91 3.23
C ALA A 14 5.72 10.92 3.41
N ALA A 15 5.30 10.27 2.33
CA ALA A 15 4.33 9.19 2.38
C ALA A 15 4.82 8.01 3.23
N LEU A 16 6.07 7.56 3.04
CA LEU A 16 6.65 6.45 3.80
C LEU A 16 6.70 6.76 5.29
N ASP A 17 7.22 7.93 5.66
CA ASP A 17 7.35 8.34 7.05
C ASP A 17 5.96 8.42 7.72
N PHE A 18 4.94 8.84 6.97
CA PHE A 18 3.56 8.80 7.43
C PHE A 18 3.06 7.37 7.67
N VAL A 19 3.29 6.43 6.74
CA VAL A 19 2.86 5.03 6.90
C VAL A 19 3.64 4.32 8.02
N ILE A 20 4.92 4.65 8.20
CA ILE A 20 5.72 4.16 9.33
C ILE A 20 5.06 4.58 10.64
N LYS A 21 4.86 5.89 10.83
CA LYS A 21 4.36 6.44 12.09
C LYS A 21 2.92 6.02 12.41
N ASN A 22 2.03 6.06 11.41
CA ASN A 22 0.59 5.89 11.61
C ASN A 22 0.09 4.47 11.28
N GLY A 23 0.96 3.62 10.74
CA GLY A 23 0.65 2.23 10.42
C GLY A 23 1.56 1.28 11.18
N ALA A 24 2.82 1.18 10.77
CA ALA A 24 3.74 0.19 11.30
C ALA A 24 3.99 0.37 12.82
N GLU A 25 4.37 1.58 13.24
CA GLU A 25 4.64 1.91 14.64
C GLU A 25 3.37 2.00 15.48
N ASP A 26 2.23 2.29 14.86
CA ASP A 26 0.91 2.17 15.47
C ASP A 26 0.35 0.75 15.35
N ARG A 27 1.13 -0.24 15.81
CA ARG A 27 0.69 -1.64 15.97
C ARG A 27 0.21 -2.31 14.66
N GLY A 28 0.69 -1.87 13.49
CA GLY A 28 0.29 -2.42 12.20
C GLY A 28 -1.11 -1.98 11.74
N GLN A 29 -1.56 -0.81 12.19
CA GLN A 29 -2.80 -0.21 11.69
C GLN A 29 -2.76 -0.01 10.18
N THR A 30 -3.91 -0.15 9.53
CA THR A 30 -4.05 0.14 8.11
C THR A 30 -4.35 1.61 7.89
N VAL A 31 -3.77 2.18 6.85
CA VAL A 31 -3.94 3.58 6.46
C VAL A 31 -4.62 3.67 5.11
N SER A 32 -5.41 4.72 4.87
CA SER A 32 -6.13 4.87 3.60
C SER A 32 -5.26 5.51 2.52
N TYR A 33 -5.50 5.16 1.25
CA TYR A 33 -4.84 5.82 0.11
C TYR A 33 -4.91 7.35 0.17
N SER A 34 -6.09 7.90 0.48
CA SER A 34 -6.28 9.35 0.58
C SER A 34 -5.34 10.00 1.61
N ARG A 35 -5.15 9.38 2.78
CA ARG A 35 -4.25 9.89 3.82
C ARG A 35 -2.78 9.81 3.40
N VAL A 36 -2.40 8.76 2.68
CA VAL A 36 -1.03 8.61 2.15
C VAL A 36 -0.73 9.67 1.10
N PHE A 37 -1.69 9.96 0.20
CA PHE A 37 -1.55 11.03 -0.79
C PHE A 37 -1.50 12.42 -0.15
N GLU A 38 -2.38 12.69 0.82
CA GLU A 38 -2.33 13.94 1.60
C GLU A 38 -0.97 14.14 2.27
N ALA A 39 -0.40 13.09 2.88
CA ALA A 39 0.92 13.13 3.49
C ALA A 39 2.06 13.38 2.47
N ALA A 40 1.89 12.91 1.24
CA ALA A 40 2.80 13.19 0.14
C ALA A 40 2.63 14.62 -0.45
N GLY A 41 1.68 15.41 0.06
CA GLY A 41 1.34 16.71 -0.53
C GLY A 41 0.63 16.60 -1.89
N LEU A 42 0.04 15.46 -2.18
CA LEU A 42 -0.70 15.19 -3.42
C LEU A 42 -2.21 15.33 -3.19
N PRO A 43 -2.98 15.68 -4.25
CA PRO A 43 -4.43 15.64 -4.18
C PRO A 43 -4.92 14.24 -3.80
N ALA A 44 -5.80 14.16 -2.79
CA ALA A 44 -6.38 12.89 -2.38
C ALA A 44 -7.20 12.29 -3.54
N PRO A 45 -6.97 11.02 -3.93
CA PRO A 45 -7.74 10.37 -4.98
C PRO A 45 -9.22 10.34 -4.62
N GLN A 46 -10.08 10.69 -5.57
CA GLN A 46 -11.53 10.68 -5.38
C GLN A 46 -12.17 9.49 -6.08
N TYR A 47 -13.28 8.99 -5.54
CA TYR A 47 -14.08 7.94 -6.17
C TYR A 47 -13.31 6.66 -6.53
N LEU A 48 -12.24 6.30 -5.80
CA LEU A 48 -11.48 5.07 -6.03
C LEU A 48 -12.34 3.80 -6.04
N HIS A 49 -13.43 3.79 -5.27
CA HIS A 49 -14.39 2.68 -5.23
C HIS A 49 -15.27 2.58 -6.48
N MET A 50 -15.30 3.61 -7.33
CA MET A 50 -15.95 3.64 -8.65
C MET A 50 -14.94 3.53 -9.81
N GLY A 51 -13.67 3.24 -9.53
CA GLY A 51 -12.61 3.10 -10.55
C GLY A 51 -11.94 4.41 -10.97
N GLY A 52 -12.32 5.55 -10.39
CA GLY A 52 -11.65 6.84 -10.58
C GLY A 52 -10.20 6.82 -10.08
N ASP A 53 -9.32 7.59 -10.72
CA ASP A 53 -7.89 7.76 -10.37
C ASP A 53 -7.07 6.46 -10.24
N SER A 54 -7.59 5.33 -10.73
CA SER A 54 -7.00 4.00 -10.52
C SER A 54 -5.60 3.86 -11.12
N HIS A 55 -5.32 4.53 -12.24
CA HIS A 55 -3.99 4.53 -12.85
C HIS A 55 -2.98 5.31 -12.00
N LEU A 56 -3.29 6.55 -11.60
CA LEU A 56 -2.43 7.39 -10.77
C LEU A 56 -2.11 6.71 -9.43
N VAL A 57 -3.12 6.12 -8.78
CA VAL A 57 -2.91 5.38 -7.52
C VAL A 57 -2.05 4.15 -7.75
N THR A 58 -2.23 3.42 -8.86
CA THR A 58 -1.39 2.26 -9.17
C THR A 58 0.07 2.67 -9.40
N GLU A 59 0.32 3.73 -10.15
CA GLU A 59 1.68 4.24 -10.38
C GLU A 59 2.33 4.71 -9.08
N PHE A 60 1.63 5.52 -8.28
CA PHE A 60 2.14 6.00 -7.01
C PHE A 60 2.50 4.86 -6.07
N MET A 61 1.61 3.86 -5.95
CA MET A 61 1.85 2.73 -5.07
C MET A 61 2.96 1.80 -5.56
N ALA A 62 3.17 1.70 -6.86
CA ALA A 62 4.34 1.02 -7.41
C ALA A 62 5.63 1.77 -7.04
N SER A 63 5.69 3.09 -7.24
CA SER A 63 6.84 3.91 -6.84
C SER A 63 7.10 3.83 -5.32
N PHE A 64 6.04 3.86 -4.51
CA PHE A 64 6.12 3.68 -3.07
C PHE A 64 6.70 2.31 -2.69
N HIS A 65 6.23 1.23 -3.34
CA HIS A 65 6.72 -0.13 -3.11
C HIS A 65 8.22 -0.25 -3.42
N TYR A 66 8.68 0.25 -4.57
CA TYR A 66 10.09 0.23 -4.92
C TYR A 66 10.92 1.08 -3.95
N ARG A 67 10.38 2.22 -3.49
CA ARG A 67 11.06 3.05 -2.48
C ARG A 67 11.21 2.33 -1.13
N CYS A 68 10.26 1.50 -0.71
CA CYS A 68 10.45 0.61 0.45
C CYS A 68 11.67 -0.29 0.26
N GLN A 69 11.79 -0.93 -0.90
CA GLN A 69 12.91 -1.83 -1.20
C GLN A 69 14.25 -1.10 -1.21
N GLU A 70 14.32 0.06 -1.86
CA GLU A 70 15.53 0.90 -1.89
C GLU A 70 16.00 1.30 -0.48
N ARG A 71 15.05 1.62 0.41
CA ARG A 71 15.32 1.98 1.81
C ARG A 71 15.47 0.76 2.73
N GLN A 72 15.39 -0.46 2.20
CA GLN A 72 15.43 -1.72 2.98
C GLN A 72 14.37 -1.76 4.10
N LEU A 73 13.21 -1.18 3.83
CA LEU A 73 12.05 -1.16 4.73
C LEU A 73 11.18 -2.41 4.49
N PRO A 74 10.34 -2.81 5.46
CA PRO A 74 9.31 -3.82 5.21
C PRO A 74 8.34 -3.33 4.12
N PRO A 75 7.49 -4.21 3.56
CA PRO A 75 6.50 -3.87 2.53
C PRO A 75 5.35 -3.01 3.09
N LEU A 76 5.65 -1.75 3.42
CA LEU A 76 4.73 -0.80 4.08
C LEU A 76 3.47 -0.53 3.26
N ASP A 77 3.53 -0.74 1.94
CA ASP A 77 2.39 -0.69 1.03
C ASP A 77 1.31 -1.71 1.39
N ALA A 78 1.65 -2.80 2.07
CA ALA A 78 0.68 -3.77 2.59
C ALA A 78 -0.26 -3.19 3.66
N LEU A 79 0.12 -2.07 4.30
CA LEU A 79 -0.74 -1.37 5.27
C LEU A 79 -1.71 -0.38 4.60
N VAL A 80 -1.57 -0.11 3.29
CA VAL A 80 -2.38 0.88 2.59
C VAL A 80 -3.62 0.21 1.97
N VAL A 81 -4.81 0.65 2.39
CA VAL A 81 -6.08 -0.04 2.05
C VAL A 81 -7.17 0.92 1.56
N HIS A 82 -8.19 0.35 0.92
CA HIS A 82 -9.43 1.05 0.62
C HIS A 82 -10.32 1.22 1.87
N VAL A 83 -11.04 2.34 1.93
CA VAL A 83 -11.97 2.66 3.03
C VAL A 83 -13.43 2.32 2.73
N ALA A 84 -13.77 2.04 1.46
CA ALA A 84 -15.14 1.87 0.99
C ALA A 84 -15.23 0.87 -0.18
N GLY A 85 -16.47 0.49 -0.52
CA GLY A 85 -16.78 -0.44 -1.60
C GLY A 85 -16.43 -1.89 -1.27
N GLN A 86 -16.43 -2.75 -2.30
CA GLN A 86 -16.13 -4.18 -2.18
C GLN A 86 -14.72 -4.47 -1.64
N ARG A 87 -13.80 -3.52 -1.76
CA ARG A 87 -12.41 -3.64 -1.29
C ARG A 87 -12.16 -3.05 0.10
N LYS A 88 -13.19 -2.64 0.85
CA LYS A 88 -13.01 -2.03 2.17
C LYS A 88 -12.12 -2.91 3.06
N GLY A 89 -11.04 -2.33 3.57
CA GLY A 89 -10.06 -3.03 4.41
C GLY A 89 -9.02 -3.86 3.64
N PHE A 90 -9.10 -3.92 2.30
CA PHE A 90 -8.13 -4.58 1.43
C PHE A 90 -7.31 -3.54 0.65
N PRO A 91 -6.07 -3.89 0.25
CA PRO A 91 -5.31 -3.09 -0.70
C PRO A 91 -5.96 -3.14 -2.08
N GLY A 92 -5.59 -2.18 -2.92
CA GLY A 92 -6.02 -2.14 -4.31
C GLY A 92 -5.43 -3.26 -5.16
N ALA A 93 -6.06 -3.54 -6.31
CA ALA A 93 -5.61 -4.57 -7.24
C ALA A 93 -4.16 -4.36 -7.71
N GLY A 94 -3.71 -3.09 -7.81
CA GLY A 94 -2.34 -2.73 -8.17
C GLY A 94 -1.28 -3.30 -7.23
N TYR A 95 -1.56 -3.36 -5.92
CA TYR A 95 -0.64 -3.93 -4.93
C TYR A 95 -0.34 -5.41 -5.21
N PHE A 96 -1.38 -6.20 -5.49
CA PHE A 96 -1.20 -7.62 -5.83
C PHE A 96 -0.44 -7.78 -7.14
N ARG A 97 -0.75 -6.97 -8.15
CA ARG A 97 -0.06 -6.97 -9.45
C ARG A 97 1.43 -6.69 -9.30
N VAL A 98 1.81 -5.66 -8.55
CA VAL A 98 3.22 -5.30 -8.29
C VAL A 98 3.96 -6.45 -7.59
N ASN A 99 3.29 -7.14 -6.68
CA ASN A 99 3.84 -8.30 -5.96
C ASN A 99 3.72 -9.63 -6.74
N GLY A 100 3.32 -9.62 -8.02
CA GLY A 100 3.17 -10.82 -8.83
C GLY A 100 2.10 -11.80 -8.33
N LYS A 101 1.07 -11.28 -7.64
CA LYS A 101 -0.06 -12.05 -7.11
C LYS A 101 -1.35 -11.81 -7.91
N ALA A 102 -2.20 -12.82 -7.91
CA ALA A 102 -3.57 -12.66 -8.40
C ALA A 102 -4.35 -11.77 -7.43
N ASP A 103 -5.27 -10.96 -7.97
CA ASP A 103 -6.13 -10.12 -7.16
C ASP A 103 -7.22 -10.97 -6.47
N PRO A 104 -7.22 -11.09 -5.13
CA PRO A 104 -8.16 -11.95 -4.40
C PRO A 104 -9.63 -11.55 -4.55
N LEU A 105 -9.91 -10.34 -5.06
CA LEU A 105 -11.26 -9.83 -5.28
C LEU A 105 -11.57 -9.67 -6.78
N GLY A 106 -10.76 -10.27 -7.66
CA GLY A 106 -11.01 -10.27 -9.10
C GLY A 106 -12.13 -11.25 -9.51
N GLU A 107 -12.89 -10.92 -10.56
CA GLU A 107 -14.09 -11.67 -10.98
C GLU A 107 -13.85 -13.13 -11.38
N ARG A 108 -12.63 -13.49 -11.79
CA ARG A 108 -12.28 -14.82 -12.35
C ARG A 108 -11.17 -15.54 -11.57
N ILE A 109 -11.02 -15.26 -10.29
CA ILE A 109 -10.00 -15.93 -9.46
C ILE A 109 -10.48 -17.29 -8.94
N THR A 110 -9.57 -18.27 -8.89
CA THR A 110 -9.84 -19.55 -8.22
C THR A 110 -9.78 -19.40 -6.70
N ALA A 111 -10.50 -20.25 -5.96
CA ALA A 111 -10.47 -20.22 -4.49
C ALA A 111 -9.06 -20.39 -3.90
N GLU A 112 -8.24 -21.23 -4.53
CA GLU A 112 -6.84 -21.45 -4.13
C GLU A 112 -5.97 -20.19 -4.32
N ALA A 113 -6.09 -19.54 -5.49
CA ALA A 113 -5.35 -18.31 -5.77
C ALA A 113 -5.80 -17.15 -4.86
N GLN A 114 -7.10 -17.09 -4.55
CA GLN A 114 -7.65 -16.14 -3.59
C GLN A 114 -7.06 -16.36 -2.19
N ALA A 115 -7.13 -17.58 -1.66
CA ALA A 115 -6.58 -17.92 -0.34
C ALA A 115 -5.07 -17.62 -0.25
N THR A 116 -4.34 -17.93 -1.31
CA THR A 116 -2.88 -17.71 -1.39
C THR A 116 -2.53 -16.22 -1.37
N SER A 117 -3.26 -15.41 -2.15
CA SER A 117 -3.00 -13.97 -2.27
C SER A 117 -3.41 -13.22 -1.01
N THR A 118 -4.53 -13.61 -0.38
CA THR A 118 -4.94 -13.06 0.93
C THR A 118 -3.92 -13.37 2.01
N ARG A 119 -3.48 -14.63 2.13
CA ARG A 119 -2.46 -15.03 3.10
C ARG A 119 -1.13 -14.29 2.88
N PHE A 120 -0.74 -14.10 1.62
CA PHE A 120 0.45 -13.31 1.28
C PHE A 120 0.38 -11.89 1.84
N TRP A 121 -0.74 -11.19 1.62
CA TRP A 121 -0.95 -9.85 2.14
C TRP A 121 -0.95 -9.80 3.68
N GLU A 122 -1.63 -10.75 4.34
CA GLU A 122 -1.65 -10.83 5.80
C GLU A 122 -0.25 -11.03 6.40
N MET A 123 0.58 -11.87 5.77
CA MET A 123 1.97 -12.06 6.19
C MET A 123 2.79 -10.77 6.09
N GLN A 124 2.65 -10.02 5.00
CA GLN A 124 3.34 -8.73 4.84
C GLN A 124 2.87 -7.68 5.86
N ARG A 125 1.57 -7.67 6.20
CA ARG A 125 1.06 -6.80 7.28
C ARG A 125 1.67 -7.14 8.64
N GLU A 126 1.75 -8.43 8.98
CA GLU A 126 2.38 -8.86 10.24
C GLU A 126 3.90 -8.62 10.25
N GLU A 127 4.57 -8.67 9.09
CA GLU A 127 5.96 -8.22 8.95
C GLU A 127 6.11 -6.73 9.29
N CYS A 128 5.29 -5.86 8.68
CA CYS A 128 5.31 -4.42 8.96
C CYS A 128 5.05 -4.12 10.44
N LYS A 129 4.09 -4.81 11.06
CA LYS A 129 3.77 -4.68 12.49
C LYS A 129 4.91 -5.09 13.41
N ARG A 130 5.58 -6.22 13.10
CA ARG A 130 6.75 -6.68 13.86
C ARG A 130 7.90 -5.70 13.72
N TRP A 131 8.17 -5.24 12.50
CA TRP A 131 9.17 -4.22 12.24
C TRP A 131 8.88 -2.91 12.99
N GLY A 132 7.65 -2.39 12.91
CA GLY A 132 7.27 -1.15 13.59
C GLY A 132 7.35 -1.24 15.11
N THR A 133 7.08 -2.43 15.68
CA THR A 133 7.30 -2.68 17.11
C THR A 133 8.78 -2.57 17.51
N LYS A 134 9.70 -3.05 16.67
CA LYS A 134 11.15 -2.92 16.88
C LYS A 134 11.62 -1.48 16.67
N SER A 135 11.13 -0.82 15.61
CA SER A 135 11.39 0.59 15.29
C SER A 135 11.13 1.50 16.49
N ARG A 136 9.91 1.42 17.02
CA ARG A 136 9.46 2.22 18.18
C ARG A 136 10.29 1.98 19.45
N ARG A 137 10.98 0.84 19.54
CA ARG A 137 11.84 0.48 20.67
C ARG A 137 13.31 0.83 20.45
N GLY A 138 13.68 1.34 19.26
CA GLY A 138 15.08 1.60 18.89
C GLY A 138 15.90 0.32 18.69
N GLN A 139 15.27 -0.74 18.17
CA GLN A 139 15.86 -2.09 18.03
C GLN A 139 16.07 -2.52 16.57
N LEU A 140 16.15 -1.56 15.65
CA LEU A 140 16.40 -1.80 14.22
C LEU A 140 17.88 -1.75 13.89
#